data_AF-A0A9W6CDB3-F1
#
_entry.id   AF-A0A9W6CDB3-F1
#
_cell.length_a   1.000
_cell.length_b   1.000
_cell.length_c   1.000
_cell.angle_alpha   90.00
_cell.angle_beta   90.00
_cell.angle_gamma   90.00
#
_symmetry.space_group_name_H-M   'P 1'
#
loop_
_entity.id
_entity.type
_entity.pdbx_description
1 polymer ?
#
loop_
_entity_poly.entity_id
_entity_poly.type
_entity_poly.pdbx_seq_one_letter_code
_entity_poly.pdbx_strand_id
1 'polypeptide(L)'
;MGVGRNTIAKYRKGDPKELSMYGIHQSKLDIFHDFILDCLHSGKSKSKTVKSIYARGYTGSKSNAFEYLVKLEHREGKTFEPQPYIRTQTEALKYRMGSKGKTADYITREGVFKHMWMDVSLTDLHKCYIYSQFPNLWELHICIREFRNIFKKKMVVLLYLFIDKYKKSKVKELRSFAKGLENDMDAVENAVAY
;
A
#
# COMPACT_ATOMS: atom_id res chain seq x y z
N MET A 1 -8.09 54.50 17.59
CA MET A 1 -8.05 53.09 17.12
C MET A 1 -6.59 52.73 16.88
N GLY A 2 -6.01 51.82 17.67
CA GLY A 2 -4.59 51.41 17.60
C GLY A 2 -4.23 50.58 16.35
N VAL A 3 -4.70 50.99 15.19
CA VAL A 3 -4.55 50.27 13.92
C VAL A 3 -3.56 51.03 13.04
N GLY A 4 -2.47 50.36 12.64
CA GLY A 4 -1.39 50.99 11.87
C GLY A 4 -1.83 51.48 10.49
N ARG A 5 -1.16 52.52 9.97
CA ARG A 5 -1.48 53.14 8.66
C ARG A 5 -1.47 52.15 7.50
N ASN A 6 -0.58 51.15 7.51
CA ASN A 6 -0.53 50.09 6.48
C ASN A 6 -1.77 49.19 6.52
N THR A 7 -2.25 48.87 7.71
CA THR A 7 -3.47 48.08 7.91
C THR A 7 -4.70 48.85 7.41
N ILE A 8 -4.76 50.16 7.69
CA ILE A 8 -5.81 51.05 7.18
C ILE A 8 -5.78 51.13 5.65
N ALA A 9 -4.60 51.29 5.03
CA ALA A 9 -4.46 51.32 3.58
C ALA A 9 -4.90 50.00 2.91
N LYS A 10 -4.61 48.87 3.56
CA LYS A 10 -5.01 47.53 3.11
C LYS A 10 -6.53 47.34 3.16
N TYR A 11 -7.19 47.71 4.26
CA TYR A 11 -8.65 47.64 4.38
C TYR A 11 -9.39 48.64 3.48
N ARG A 12 -8.76 49.76 3.11
CA ARG A 12 -9.36 50.77 2.22
C ARG A 12 -9.44 50.33 0.76
N LYS A 13 -8.54 49.44 0.31
CA LYS A 13 -8.38 49.09 -1.12
C LYS A 13 -8.54 47.59 -1.44
N GLY A 14 -8.42 46.69 -0.45
CA GLY A 14 -8.50 45.26 -0.70
C GLY A 14 -9.94 44.73 -0.74
N ASP A 15 -10.12 43.56 -1.36
CA ASP A 15 -11.40 42.86 -1.39
C ASP A 15 -11.81 42.44 0.04
N PRO A 16 -12.98 42.88 0.53
CA PRO A 16 -13.49 42.49 1.84
C PRO A 16 -13.51 40.98 2.08
N LYS A 17 -13.78 40.17 1.05
CA LYS A 17 -13.77 38.70 1.19
C LYS A 17 -12.38 38.17 1.47
N GLU A 18 -11.38 38.55 0.69
CA GLU A 18 -9.98 38.13 0.90
C GLU A 18 -9.40 38.63 2.23
N LEU A 19 -9.77 39.86 2.63
CA LEU A 19 -9.31 40.44 3.89
C LEU A 19 -9.95 39.80 5.12
N SER A 20 -11.19 39.30 5.00
CA SER A 20 -11.85 38.53 6.07
C SER A 20 -11.19 37.17 6.33
N MET A 21 -10.46 36.64 5.35
CA MET A 21 -9.72 35.38 5.48
C MET A 21 -8.29 35.58 5.99
N TYR A 22 -7.81 36.82 6.10
CA TYR A 22 -6.43 37.15 6.46
C TYR A 22 -6.19 36.85 7.96
N GLY A 23 -5.72 35.64 8.26
CA GLY A 23 -5.51 35.12 9.62
C GLY A 23 -5.96 33.68 9.79
N ILE A 24 -6.79 33.18 8.87
CA ILE A 24 -7.18 31.78 8.78
C ILE A 24 -6.16 31.10 7.86
N HIS A 25 -5.30 30.25 8.40
CA HIS A 25 -4.34 29.47 7.61
C HIS A 25 -5.12 28.46 6.74
N GLN A 26 -5.59 28.89 5.58
CA GLN A 26 -6.16 27.99 4.58
C GLN A 26 -5.01 27.22 3.95
N SER A 27 -5.03 25.90 4.14
CA SER A 27 -4.15 25.01 3.40
C SER A 27 -4.37 25.24 1.90
N LYS A 28 -3.31 25.15 1.11
CA LYS A 28 -3.44 25.13 -0.37
C LYS A 28 -4.36 24.01 -0.87
N LEU A 29 -4.69 23.05 -0.01
CA LEU A 29 -5.62 21.94 -0.28
C LEU A 29 -7.08 22.25 0.08
N ASP A 30 -7.34 23.28 0.87
CA ASP A 30 -8.71 23.61 1.29
C ASP A 30 -9.57 24.07 0.11
N ILE A 31 -8.95 24.67 -0.91
CA ILE A 31 -9.60 25.01 -2.20
C ILE A 31 -10.12 23.74 -2.91
N PHE A 32 -9.51 22.58 -2.67
CA PHE A 32 -9.88 21.31 -3.28
C PHE A 32 -10.73 20.44 -2.35
N HIS A 33 -11.13 20.94 -1.17
CA HIS A 33 -11.76 20.14 -0.12
C HIS A 33 -13.01 19.39 -0.62
N ASP A 34 -13.97 20.13 -1.18
CA ASP A 34 -15.24 19.56 -1.67
C ASP A 34 -14.99 18.49 -2.74
N PHE A 35 -14.06 18.75 -3.66
CA PHE A 35 -13.70 17.77 -4.68
C PHE A 35 -13.04 16.51 -4.09
N ILE A 36 -12.20 16.67 -3.08
CA ILE A 36 -11.57 15.54 -2.39
C ILE A 36 -12.64 14.70 -1.69
N LEU A 37 -13.62 15.36 -1.07
CA LEU A 37 -14.78 14.71 -0.43
C LEU A 37 -15.60 13.93 -1.46
N ASP A 38 -15.89 14.53 -2.63
CA ASP A 38 -16.56 13.83 -3.74
C ASP A 38 -15.76 12.60 -4.20
N CYS A 39 -14.43 12.71 -4.25
CA CYS A 39 -13.57 11.58 -4.60
C CYS A 39 -13.64 10.46 -3.55
N LEU A 40 -13.77 10.80 -2.26
CA LEU A 40 -13.94 9.83 -1.19
C LEU A 40 -15.31 9.15 -1.28
N HIS A 41 -16.38 9.91 -1.51
CA HIS A 41 -17.72 9.34 -1.61
C HIS A 41 -17.91 8.49 -2.88
N SER A 42 -17.28 8.88 -3.99
CA SER A 42 -17.29 8.12 -5.26
C SER A 42 -16.37 6.89 -5.29
N GLY A 43 -15.68 6.56 -4.20
CA GLY A 43 -14.83 5.37 -4.11
C GLY A 43 -13.55 5.45 -4.95
N LYS A 44 -12.98 6.65 -5.13
CA LYS A 44 -11.66 6.78 -5.75
C LYS A 44 -10.57 6.39 -4.76
N SER A 45 -9.40 6.01 -5.28
CA SER A 45 -8.22 5.79 -4.47
C SER A 45 -7.46 7.09 -4.21
N LYS A 46 -6.72 7.15 -3.09
CA LYS A 46 -5.88 8.31 -2.74
C LYS A 46 -5.00 8.78 -3.90
N SER A 47 -4.31 7.87 -4.59
CA SER A 47 -3.44 8.22 -5.72
C SER A 47 -4.20 8.83 -6.91
N LYS A 48 -5.40 8.33 -7.22
CA LYS A 48 -6.24 8.91 -8.30
C LYS A 48 -6.72 10.31 -7.90
N THR A 49 -7.12 10.49 -6.65
CA THR A 49 -7.50 11.79 -6.08
C THR A 49 -6.34 12.78 -6.16
N VAL A 50 -5.15 12.39 -5.69
CA VAL A 50 -3.92 13.22 -5.76
C VAL A 50 -3.59 13.59 -7.21
N LYS A 51 -3.62 12.64 -8.15
CA LYS A 51 -3.38 12.93 -9.57
C LYS A 51 -4.39 13.95 -10.12
N SER A 52 -5.65 13.87 -9.69
CA SER A 52 -6.72 14.76 -10.14
C SER A 52 -6.58 16.18 -9.58
N ILE A 53 -6.17 16.35 -8.31
CA ILE A 53 -5.93 17.70 -7.76
C ILE A 53 -4.70 18.37 -8.41
N TYR A 54 -3.66 17.61 -8.75
CA TYR A 54 -2.51 18.16 -9.50
C TYR A 54 -2.93 18.62 -10.90
N ALA A 55 -3.76 17.83 -11.59
CA ALA A 55 -4.31 18.22 -12.90
C ALA A 55 -5.19 19.50 -12.81
N ARG A 56 -5.72 19.81 -11.62
CA ARG A 56 -6.51 21.03 -11.35
C ARG A 56 -5.66 22.20 -10.80
N GLY A 57 -4.33 22.08 -10.82
CA GLY A 57 -3.44 23.19 -10.48
C GLY A 57 -2.94 23.19 -9.03
N TYR A 58 -3.03 22.09 -8.29
CA TYR A 58 -2.38 22.00 -6.98
C TYR A 58 -0.85 22.12 -7.11
N THR A 59 -0.25 23.07 -6.38
CA THR A 59 1.20 23.39 -6.43
C THR A 59 1.98 22.96 -5.18
N GLY A 60 1.34 22.29 -4.22
CA GLY A 60 2.02 21.84 -3.00
C GLY A 60 2.75 20.51 -3.17
N SER A 61 3.35 20.03 -2.07
CA SER A 61 4.09 18.77 -2.07
C SER A 61 3.15 17.57 -2.11
N LYS A 62 3.63 16.46 -2.69
CA LYS A 62 2.86 15.22 -2.77
C LYS A 62 2.59 14.65 -1.38
N SER A 63 3.56 14.73 -0.47
CA SER A 63 3.41 14.26 0.92
C SER A 63 2.30 15.03 1.65
N ASN A 64 2.25 16.36 1.51
CA ASN A 64 1.21 17.18 2.13
C ASN A 64 -0.18 16.82 1.59
N ALA A 65 -0.29 16.53 0.29
CA ALA A 65 -1.54 16.06 -0.29
C ALA A 65 -1.99 14.73 0.33
N PHE A 66 -1.10 13.74 0.48
CA PHE A 66 -1.45 12.46 1.10
C PHE A 66 -1.79 12.61 2.60
N GLU A 67 -1.04 13.41 3.35
CA GLU A 67 -1.35 13.68 4.76
C GLU A 67 -2.73 14.33 4.93
N TYR A 68 -3.10 15.24 4.03
CA TYR A 68 -4.42 15.85 4.04
C TYR A 68 -5.53 14.81 3.79
N LEU A 69 -5.34 13.92 2.82
CA LEU A 69 -6.29 12.83 2.57
C LEU A 69 -6.45 11.93 3.80
N VAL A 70 -5.35 11.59 4.48
CA VAL A 70 -5.40 10.79 5.70
C VAL A 70 -6.18 11.52 6.79
N LYS A 71 -5.92 12.81 7.02
CA LYS A 71 -6.68 13.61 7.99
C LYS A 71 -8.18 13.65 7.65
N LEU A 72 -8.52 13.71 6.36
CA LEU A 72 -9.90 13.72 5.90
C LEU A 72 -10.58 12.37 6.13
N GLU A 73 -9.91 11.23 5.90
CA GLU A 73 -10.46 9.90 6.24
C GLU A 73 -10.81 9.78 7.72
N HIS A 74 -9.95 10.30 8.61
CA HIS A 74 -10.20 10.28 10.06
C HIS A 74 -11.41 11.14 10.44
N ARG A 75 -11.63 12.25 9.74
CA ARG A 75 -12.78 13.15 9.99
C ARG A 75 -14.09 12.56 9.49
N GLU A 76 -14.08 12.00 8.27
CA GLU A 76 -15.29 11.46 7.62
C GLU A 76 -15.62 10.02 8.04
N GLY A 77 -14.74 9.36 8.79
CA GLY A 77 -14.93 7.95 9.19
C GLY A 77 -14.97 6.98 8.01
N LYS A 78 -14.51 7.40 6.83
CA LYS A 78 -14.53 6.62 5.59
C LYS A 78 -13.13 6.59 4.97
N THR A 79 -12.74 5.43 4.46
CA THR A 79 -11.46 5.23 3.80
C THR A 79 -11.58 5.39 2.28
N PHE A 80 -10.55 5.93 1.65
CA PHE A 80 -10.42 5.86 0.20
C PHE A 80 -10.22 4.41 -0.22
N GLU A 81 -10.81 4.05 -1.37
CA GLU A 81 -10.68 2.69 -1.90
C GLU A 81 -9.19 2.35 -2.13
N PRO A 82 -8.75 1.13 -1.73
CA PRO A 82 -7.40 0.69 -2.02
C PRO A 82 -7.19 0.75 -3.53
N GLN A 83 -6.07 1.35 -3.95
CA GLN A 83 -5.72 1.29 -5.35
C GLN A 83 -5.40 -0.17 -5.69
N PRO A 84 -6.15 -0.82 -6.60
CA PRO A 84 -5.79 -2.16 -7.04
C PRO A 84 -4.35 -2.14 -7.58
N TYR A 85 -3.62 -3.25 -7.43
CA TYR A 85 -2.27 -3.41 -7.99
C TYR A 85 -2.36 -3.31 -9.52
N ILE A 86 -2.31 -2.07 -10.02
CA ILE A 86 -2.31 -1.77 -11.44
C ILE A 86 -0.84 -1.63 -11.84
N ARG A 87 -0.53 -2.28 -12.96
CA ARG A 87 0.61 -2.20 -13.90
C ARG A 87 1.49 -0.94 -13.93
N THR A 88 1.19 0.14 -13.23
CA THR A 88 1.96 1.38 -13.20
C THR A 88 3.43 1.21 -12.78
N GLN A 89 3.76 0.27 -11.89
CA GLN A 89 5.17 -0.01 -11.58
C GLN A 89 5.89 -0.73 -12.73
N THR A 90 5.21 -1.67 -13.40
CA THR A 90 5.78 -2.51 -14.46
C THR A 90 5.75 -1.86 -15.84
N GLU A 91 4.78 -1.01 -16.12
CA GLU A 91 4.73 -0.20 -17.35
C GLU A 91 5.86 0.82 -17.42
N ALA A 92 6.34 1.33 -16.28
CA ALA A 92 7.53 2.17 -16.27
C ALA A 92 8.82 1.36 -16.49
N LEU A 93 8.82 0.04 -16.22
CA LEU A 93 10.00 -0.81 -16.40
C LEU A 93 10.40 -0.95 -17.87
N LYS A 94 9.44 -0.90 -18.80
CA LYS A 94 9.72 -0.93 -20.24
C LYS A 94 10.52 0.28 -20.75
N TYR A 95 10.68 1.31 -19.93
CA TYR A 95 11.47 2.51 -20.25
C TYR A 95 12.74 2.61 -19.41
N ARG A 96 13.04 1.62 -18.55
CA ARG A 96 14.28 1.62 -17.76
C ARG A 96 15.46 1.13 -18.59
N MET A 97 16.64 1.64 -18.29
CA MET A 97 17.90 1.20 -18.89
C MET A 97 18.11 -0.31 -18.65
N GLY A 98 18.44 -1.05 -19.70
CA GLY A 98 18.55 -2.52 -19.68
C GLY A 98 17.23 -3.28 -19.88
N SER A 99 16.12 -2.60 -20.12
CA SER A 99 14.84 -3.24 -20.45
C SER A 99 14.75 -3.61 -21.93
N LYS A 100 14.05 -4.71 -22.26
CA LYS A 100 13.66 -5.10 -23.62
C LYS A 100 12.50 -4.26 -24.22
N GLY A 101 12.17 -3.12 -23.63
CA GLY A 101 11.08 -2.28 -24.12
C GLY A 101 9.71 -2.95 -24.04
N LYS A 102 8.80 -2.57 -24.94
CA LYS A 102 7.41 -3.09 -24.95
C LYS A 102 7.29 -4.57 -25.37
N THR A 103 8.38 -5.22 -25.74
CA THR A 103 8.38 -6.60 -26.25
C THR A 103 8.35 -7.66 -25.15
N ALA A 104 8.56 -7.26 -23.90
CA ALA A 104 8.50 -8.14 -22.75
C ALA A 104 7.39 -7.70 -21.79
N ASP A 105 6.74 -8.68 -21.14
CA ASP A 105 5.95 -8.42 -19.94
C ASP A 105 6.89 -8.33 -18.73
N TYR A 106 6.54 -7.48 -17.77
CA TYR A 106 7.38 -7.21 -16.61
C TYR A 106 6.62 -7.46 -15.32
N ILE A 107 7.36 -7.95 -14.32
CA ILE A 107 6.92 -8.06 -12.94
C ILE A 107 8.02 -7.59 -12.00
N THR A 108 7.65 -6.86 -10.94
CA THR A 108 8.61 -6.46 -9.90
C THR A 108 8.76 -7.57 -8.86
N ARG A 109 9.94 -7.67 -8.22
CA ARG A 109 10.13 -8.52 -7.04
C ARG A 109 9.09 -8.25 -5.95
N GLU A 110 8.73 -6.98 -5.74
CA GLU A 110 7.64 -6.57 -4.86
C GLU A 110 6.29 -7.17 -5.28
N GLY A 111 5.97 -7.18 -6.58
CA GLY A 111 4.77 -7.81 -7.13
C GLY A 111 4.71 -9.30 -6.85
N VAL A 112 5.84 -10.00 -6.98
CA VAL A 112 5.95 -11.43 -6.62
C VAL A 112 5.68 -11.64 -5.13
N PHE A 113 6.28 -10.83 -4.25
CA PHE A 113 6.02 -10.93 -2.81
C PHE A 113 4.58 -10.62 -2.43
N LYS A 114 3.99 -9.57 -3.02
CA LYS A 114 2.58 -9.23 -2.81
C LYS A 114 1.65 -10.36 -3.24
N HIS A 115 1.96 -11.05 -4.33
CA HIS A 115 1.21 -12.24 -4.72
C HIS A 115 1.28 -13.34 -3.66
N MET A 116 2.49 -13.69 -3.22
CA MET A 116 2.68 -14.78 -2.26
C MET A 116 2.11 -14.47 -0.88
N TRP A 117 2.19 -13.21 -0.43
CA TRP A 117 1.85 -12.82 0.94
C TRP A 117 0.47 -12.19 1.09
N MET A 118 -0.03 -11.48 0.08
CA MET A 118 -1.29 -10.72 0.17
C MET A 118 -2.36 -11.27 -0.78
N ASP A 119 -2.14 -12.44 -1.39
CA ASP A 119 -3.02 -13.08 -2.37
C ASP A 119 -3.40 -12.16 -3.55
N VAL A 120 -2.54 -11.19 -3.88
CA VAL A 120 -2.73 -10.31 -5.04
C VAL A 120 -2.59 -11.13 -6.32
N SER A 121 -3.53 -11.01 -7.24
CA SER A 121 -3.54 -11.80 -8.48
C SER A 121 -2.32 -11.50 -9.37
N LEU A 122 -1.61 -12.55 -9.78
CA LEU A 122 -0.71 -12.54 -10.94
C LEU A 122 -1.39 -13.16 -12.15
N THR A 123 -0.97 -12.75 -13.34
CA THR A 123 -1.34 -13.42 -14.59
C THR A 123 -0.77 -14.83 -14.61
N ASP A 124 -1.45 -15.76 -15.28
CA ASP A 124 -1.02 -17.16 -15.30
C ASP A 124 0.31 -17.33 -16.04
N LEU A 125 0.57 -16.52 -17.07
CA LEU A 125 1.88 -16.44 -17.73
C LEU A 125 3.00 -16.10 -16.73
N HIS A 126 2.80 -15.12 -15.85
CA HIS A 126 3.78 -14.79 -14.82
C HIS A 126 3.96 -15.94 -13.83
N LYS A 127 2.87 -16.57 -13.35
CA LYS A 127 2.96 -17.71 -12.43
C LYS A 127 3.77 -18.85 -13.04
N CYS A 128 3.42 -19.26 -14.25
CA CYS A 128 4.10 -20.35 -14.96
C CYS A 128 5.60 -20.05 -15.12
N TYR A 129 5.94 -18.85 -15.57
CA TYR A 129 7.32 -18.44 -15.73
C TYR A 129 8.08 -18.42 -14.40
N ILE A 130 7.54 -17.77 -13.36
CA ILE A 130 8.20 -17.61 -12.07
C ILE A 130 8.45 -18.96 -11.42
N TYR A 131 7.45 -19.84 -11.36
CA TYR A 131 7.60 -21.13 -10.70
C TYR A 131 8.43 -22.13 -11.50
N SER A 132 8.46 -22.00 -12.83
CA SER A 132 9.38 -22.78 -13.68
C SER A 132 10.83 -22.35 -13.49
N GLN A 133 11.11 -21.04 -13.46
CA GLN A 133 12.47 -20.51 -13.35
C GLN A 133 13.01 -20.51 -11.92
N PHE A 134 12.13 -20.38 -10.93
CA PHE A 134 12.48 -20.32 -9.52
C PHE A 134 11.65 -21.34 -8.71
N PRO A 135 11.96 -22.64 -8.80
CA PRO A 135 11.20 -23.69 -8.10
C PRO A 135 11.13 -23.49 -6.58
N ASN A 136 12.16 -22.91 -5.97
CA ASN A 136 12.19 -22.59 -4.55
C ASN A 136 11.11 -21.57 -4.15
N LEU A 137 10.68 -20.68 -5.06
CA LEU A 137 9.58 -19.75 -4.80
C LEU A 137 8.23 -20.47 -4.75
N TRP A 138 8.07 -21.55 -5.52
CA TRP A 138 6.88 -22.38 -5.44
C TRP A 138 6.81 -23.11 -4.09
N GLU A 139 7.92 -23.69 -3.64
CA GLU A 139 8.00 -24.34 -2.33
C GLU A 139 7.72 -23.35 -1.18
N LEU A 140 8.28 -22.13 -1.27
CA LEU A 140 8.00 -21.04 -0.33
C LEU A 140 6.52 -20.63 -0.34
N HIS A 141 5.91 -20.52 -1.53
CA HIS A 141 4.49 -20.16 -1.64
C HIS A 141 3.58 -21.22 -0.99
N ILE A 142 3.86 -22.50 -1.22
CA ILE A 142 3.14 -23.60 -0.54
C ILE A 142 3.34 -23.50 0.98
N CYS A 143 4.58 -23.27 1.43
CA CYS A 143 4.92 -23.14 2.85
C CYS A 143 4.09 -22.06 3.54
N ILE A 144 4.00 -20.86 2.95
CA ILE A 144 3.20 -19.75 3.49
C ILE A 144 1.73 -20.15 3.63
N ARG A 145 1.17 -20.82 2.61
CA ARG A 145 -0.24 -21.22 2.61
C ARG A 145 -0.53 -22.32 3.63
N GLU A 146 0.33 -23.32 3.73
CA GLU A 146 0.19 -24.38 4.72
C GLU A 146 0.31 -23.82 6.14
N PHE A 147 1.29 -22.95 6.39
CA PHE A 147 1.48 -22.33 7.69
C PHE A 147 0.26 -21.52 8.13
N ARG A 148 -0.28 -20.66 7.25
CA ARG A 148 -1.52 -19.90 7.52
C ARG A 148 -2.71 -20.81 7.79
N ASN A 149 -2.78 -21.94 7.11
CA ASN A 149 -3.89 -22.87 7.27
C ASN A 149 -3.89 -23.55 8.66
N ILE A 150 -2.73 -23.68 9.31
CA ILE A 150 -2.64 -24.16 10.71
C ILE A 150 -3.45 -23.25 11.63
N PHE A 151 -3.21 -21.94 11.57
CA PHE A 151 -3.91 -20.95 12.39
C PHE A 151 -5.36 -20.75 11.97
N LYS A 152 -5.65 -20.82 10.66
CA LYS A 152 -7.03 -20.73 10.16
C LYS A 152 -7.90 -21.88 10.71
N LYS A 153 -7.34 -23.08 10.82
CA LYS A 153 -8.06 -24.26 11.32
C LYS A 153 -7.90 -24.46 12.83
N LYS A 154 -6.98 -23.75 13.48
CA LYS A 154 -6.58 -23.94 14.89
C LYS A 154 -6.26 -25.41 15.21
N MET A 155 -5.53 -26.07 14.30
CA MET A 155 -5.23 -27.50 14.42
C MET A 155 -3.74 -27.73 14.68
N VAL A 156 -3.40 -28.09 15.91
CA VAL A 156 -2.03 -28.40 16.33
C VAL A 156 -1.45 -29.60 15.56
N VAL A 157 -2.28 -30.56 15.16
CA VAL A 157 -1.82 -31.70 14.32
C VAL A 157 -1.21 -31.20 13.00
N LEU A 158 -1.76 -30.15 12.39
CA LEU A 158 -1.20 -29.56 11.17
C LEU A 158 0.15 -28.89 11.43
N LEU A 159 0.39 -28.38 12.65
CA LEU A 159 1.68 -27.81 13.04
C LEU A 159 2.78 -28.87 13.05
N TYR A 160 2.56 -30.03 13.68
CA TYR A 160 3.56 -31.09 13.68
C TYR A 160 3.85 -31.62 12.27
N LEU A 161 2.81 -31.84 11.46
CA LEU A 161 2.99 -32.25 10.06
C LEU A 161 3.78 -31.23 9.25
N PHE A 162 3.50 -29.93 9.47
CA PHE A 162 4.24 -28.85 8.85
C PHE A 162 5.73 -28.86 9.26
N ILE A 163 6.02 -28.98 10.56
CA ILE A 163 7.39 -28.99 11.08
C ILE A 163 8.17 -30.19 10.53
N ASP A 164 7.63 -31.41 10.59
CA ASP A 164 8.32 -32.60 10.09
C ASP A 164 8.62 -32.52 8.59
N LYS A 165 7.66 -32.00 7.81
CA LYS A 165 7.83 -31.77 6.38
C LYS A 165 8.96 -30.78 6.09
N TYR A 166 8.92 -29.59 6.69
CA TYR A 166 9.86 -28.52 6.34
C TYR A 166 11.24 -28.67 6.99
N LYS A 167 11.37 -29.42 8.09
CA LYS A 167 12.68 -29.78 8.66
C LYS A 167 13.53 -30.60 7.69
N LYS A 168 12.90 -31.31 6.75
CA LYS A 168 13.54 -32.11 5.70
C LYS A 168 13.67 -31.36 4.35
N SER A 169 13.19 -30.12 4.26
CA SER A 169 13.24 -29.32 3.03
C SER A 169 14.67 -29.17 2.51
N LYS A 170 14.85 -29.16 1.18
CA LYS A 170 16.14 -28.87 0.55
C LYS A 170 16.55 -27.40 0.74
N VAL A 171 15.58 -26.50 0.92
CA VAL A 171 15.80 -25.07 1.15
C VAL A 171 16.24 -24.86 2.61
N LYS A 172 17.46 -24.36 2.79
CA LYS A 172 18.10 -24.19 4.11
C LYS A 172 17.26 -23.31 5.03
N GLU A 173 16.70 -22.23 4.49
CA GLU A 173 15.90 -21.23 5.21
C GLU A 173 14.60 -21.84 5.74
N LEU A 174 13.90 -22.64 4.93
CA LEU A 174 12.67 -23.34 5.35
C LEU A 174 12.96 -24.38 6.44
N ARG A 175 14.06 -25.11 6.29
CA ARG A 175 14.53 -26.06 7.30
C ARG A 175 14.90 -25.36 8.61
N SER A 176 15.58 -24.22 8.54
CA SER A 176 15.92 -23.44 9.72
C SER A 176 14.67 -22.89 10.41
N PHE A 177 13.69 -22.42 9.62
CA PHE A 177 12.41 -21.94 10.14
C PHE A 177 11.66 -23.05 10.89
N ALA A 178 11.52 -24.24 10.28
CA ALA A 178 10.86 -25.38 10.91
C ALA A 178 11.55 -25.84 12.20
N LYS A 179 12.89 -25.86 12.23
CA LYS A 179 13.66 -26.16 13.45
C LYS A 179 13.46 -25.12 14.55
N GLY A 180 13.34 -23.85 14.19
CA GLY A 180 13.00 -22.79 15.15
C GLY A 180 11.65 -23.04 15.83
N LEU A 181 10.63 -23.37 15.04
CA LEU A 181 9.31 -23.73 15.58
C LEU A 181 9.37 -24.97 16.48
N GLU A 182 10.19 -25.97 16.10
CA GLU A 182 10.39 -27.19 16.89
C GLU A 182 11.04 -26.93 18.24
N ASN A 183 12.00 -26.01 18.30
CA ASN A 183 12.68 -25.66 19.55
C ASN A 183 11.76 -24.90 20.53
N ASP A 184 10.81 -24.12 20.02
CA ASP A 184 9.86 -23.31 20.80
C ASP A 184 8.45 -23.93 20.84
N MET A 185 8.35 -25.27 20.78
CA MET A 185 7.10 -25.99 20.51
C MET A 185 5.96 -25.60 21.46
N ASP A 186 6.19 -25.56 22.78
CA ASP A 186 5.16 -25.23 23.76
C ASP A 186 4.52 -23.85 23.49
N ALA A 187 5.33 -22.85 23.11
CA ALA A 187 4.83 -21.51 22.80
C ALA A 187 4.03 -21.50 21.48
N VAL A 188 4.49 -22.24 20.47
CA VAL A 188 3.85 -22.29 19.15
C VAL A 188 2.54 -23.08 19.20
N GLU A 189 2.48 -24.18 19.94
CA GLU A 189 1.25 -24.96 20.15
C GLU A 189 0.17 -24.10 20.82
N ASN A 190 0.55 -23.40 21.89
CA ASN A 190 -0.35 -22.45 22.56
C ASN A 190 -0.83 -21.37 21.58
N ALA A 191 0.06 -20.81 20.75
CA ALA A 191 -0.34 -19.80 19.76
C ALA A 191 -1.29 -20.34 18.66
N VAL A 192 -1.28 -21.65 18.38
CA VAL A 192 -2.21 -22.27 17.42
C VAL A 192 -3.55 -22.61 18.06
N ALA A 193 -3.55 -23.02 19.33
CA ALA A 193 -4.75 -23.46 20.06
C ALA A 193 -5.66 -22.29 20.47
N TYR A 194 -5.08 -21.13 20.80
CA TYR A 194 -5.81 -19.93 21.25
C TYR A 194 -6.05 -18.94 20.10
#